data_AF-A0A060YTP0-F1
#
_entry.id   AF-A0A060YTP0-F1
#
_cell.length_a   1.000
_cell.length_b   1.000
_cell.length_c   1.000
_cell.angle_alpha   90.00
_cell.angle_beta   90.00
_cell.angle_gamma   90.00
#
_symmetry.space_group_name_H-M   'P 1'
#
loop_
_entity.id
_entity.type
_entity.pdbx_description
1 polymer ?
#
loop_
_entity_poly.entity_id
_entity_poly.type
_entity_poly.pdbx_seq_one_letter_code
_entity_poly.pdbx_strand_id
1 'polypeptide(L)'
;MGIRFEGLIPAIILPLLLTMVLFLGPLIQLAMDCPWGFMDGIRVALDPWFWALCLRDMRWLRNQVVAPLTEELVFRACMLPMLVPCASPSTAMLTCPLFFGVAHFHHVIELLRFRQGSVSGIFLAAVFQFSYTAVFGAYTAFIFIRTG
;
A
#
# COMPACT_ATOMS: atom_id res chain seq x y z
N MET A 1 9.62 14.68 -3.51
CA MET A 1 8.94 14.08 -2.36
C MET A 1 9.08 14.91 -1.07
N GLY A 2 9.42 16.21 -1.14
CA GLY A 2 9.32 17.16 -0.02
C GLY A 2 9.70 16.68 1.38
N ILE A 3 10.81 15.93 1.52
CA ILE A 3 11.22 15.38 2.82
C ILE A 3 11.56 16.52 3.78
N ARG A 4 10.87 16.56 4.92
CA ARG A 4 11.08 17.54 6.00
C ARG A 4 11.46 16.83 7.28
N PHE A 5 12.44 17.38 7.99
CA PHE A 5 12.86 16.87 9.30
C PHE A 5 11.99 17.40 10.45
N GLU A 6 11.39 18.58 10.25
CA GLU A 6 10.47 19.18 11.22
C GLU A 6 9.20 18.33 11.32
N GLY A 7 8.86 17.89 12.54
CA GLY A 7 7.68 17.05 12.75
C GLY A 7 7.80 15.64 12.15
N LEU A 8 9.02 15.14 11.91
CA LEU A 8 9.24 13.80 11.35
C LEU A 8 8.61 12.70 12.21
N ILE A 9 8.73 12.79 13.54
CA ILE A 9 8.15 11.80 14.46
C ILE A 9 6.62 11.70 14.29
N PRO A 10 5.83 12.80 14.42
CA PRO A 10 4.40 12.72 14.17
C PRO A 10 4.04 12.36 12.73
N ALA A 11 4.86 12.75 11.74
CA ALA A 11 4.68 12.35 10.34
C ALA A 11 4.93 10.86 10.08
N ILE A 12 5.67 10.15 10.95
CA ILE A 12 5.82 8.70 10.89
C ILE A 12 4.70 8.02 11.67
N ILE A 13 4.46 8.44 12.92
CA ILE A 13 3.57 7.73 13.85
C ILE A 13 2.11 7.85 13.44
N LEU A 14 1.62 9.07 13.15
CA LEU A 14 0.19 9.29 12.89
C LEU A 14 -0.26 8.58 11.61
N PRO A 15 0.48 8.66 10.48
CA PRO A 15 0.09 7.91 9.29
C PRO A 15 0.17 6.41 9.48
N LEU A 16 1.18 5.92 10.21
CA LEU A 16 1.30 4.50 10.51
C LEU A 16 0.07 4.00 11.28
N LEU A 17 -0.32 4.69 12.36
CA LEU A 17 -1.49 4.31 13.15
C LEU A 17 -2.78 4.29 12.32
N LEU A 18 -3.02 5.33 11.51
CA LEU A 18 -4.22 5.37 10.68
C LEU A 18 -4.21 4.29 9.59
N THR A 19 -3.03 3.98 9.04
CA THR A 19 -2.86 2.87 8.11
C THR A 19 -3.15 1.54 8.80
N MET A 20 -2.67 1.32 10.03
CA MET A 20 -2.98 0.11 10.79
C MET A 20 -4.49 -0.06 11.03
N VAL A 21 -5.24 1.04 11.23
CA VAL A 21 -6.71 1.00 11.35
C VAL A 21 -7.36 0.55 10.04
N LEU A 22 -6.93 1.10 8.90
CA LEU A 22 -7.44 0.70 7.59
C LEU A 22 -7.18 -0.80 7.34
N PHE A 23 -5.97 -1.26 7.67
CA PHE A 23 -5.50 -2.64 7.50
C PHE A 23 -5.75 -3.56 8.70
N LEU A 24 -6.68 -3.19 9.60
CA LEU A 24 -6.97 -3.97 10.79
C LEU A 24 -7.42 -5.41 10.46
N GLY A 25 -8.23 -5.58 9.40
CA GLY A 25 -8.66 -6.91 8.94
C GLY A 25 -7.49 -7.84 8.60
N PRO A 26 -6.63 -7.47 7.63
CA PRO A 26 -5.41 -8.23 7.33
C PRO A 26 -4.48 -8.45 8.53
N LEU A 27 -4.37 -7.48 9.46
CA LEU A 27 -3.56 -7.61 10.66
C LEU A 27 -4.15 -8.65 11.65
N ILE A 28 -5.47 -8.64 11.84
CA ILE A 28 -6.16 -9.64 12.65
C ILE A 28 -6.04 -11.02 12.00
N GLN A 29 -6.22 -11.11 10.69
CA GLN A 29 -6.03 -12.36 9.95
C GLN A 29 -4.62 -12.91 10.14
N LEU A 30 -3.60 -12.06 10.00
CA LEU A 30 -2.21 -12.42 10.26
C LEU A 30 -2.00 -12.89 11.71
N ALA A 31 -2.61 -12.23 12.69
CA ALA A 31 -2.52 -12.63 14.09
C ALA A 31 -3.24 -13.96 14.38
N MET A 32 -4.33 -14.26 13.69
CA MET A 32 -5.09 -15.51 13.84
C MET A 32 -4.42 -16.69 13.13
N ASP A 33 -3.86 -16.46 11.95
CA ASP A 33 -3.24 -17.50 11.13
C ASP A 33 -1.82 -17.85 11.59
N CYS A 34 -1.18 -17.00 12.41
CA CYS A 34 0.17 -17.23 12.89
C CYS A 34 0.18 -18.22 14.07
N PRO A 35 0.81 -19.41 13.93
CA PRO A 35 0.90 -20.38 15.02
C PRO A 35 1.90 -19.97 16.12
N TRP A 36 2.55 -18.81 15.98
CA TRP A 36 3.70 -18.37 16.76
C TRP A 36 3.24 -17.39 17.82
N GLY A 37 3.79 -17.50 19.03
CA GLY A 37 3.49 -16.53 20.08
C GLY A 37 4.07 -15.16 19.74
N PHE A 38 3.57 -14.10 20.39
CA PHE A 38 4.12 -12.74 20.26
C PHE A 38 5.65 -12.70 20.40
N MET A 39 6.19 -13.52 21.30
CA MET A 39 7.62 -13.57 21.59
C MET A 39 8.45 -14.22 20.47
N ASP A 40 7.86 -15.13 19.71
CA ASP A 40 8.48 -15.70 18.52
C ASP A 40 8.52 -14.69 17.38
N GLY A 41 7.48 -13.85 17.25
CA GLY A 41 7.48 -12.71 16.34
C GLY A 41 8.61 -11.71 16.64
N ILE A 42 8.84 -11.41 17.92
CA ILE A 42 9.98 -10.58 18.34
C ILE A 42 11.31 -11.24 17.97
N ARG A 43 11.45 -12.55 18.17
CA ARG A 43 12.69 -13.27 17.82
C ARG A 43 13.00 -13.17 16.33
N VAL A 44 12.00 -13.36 15.47
CA VAL A 44 12.17 -13.21 14.01
C VAL A 44 12.51 -11.77 13.64
N ALA A 45 11.81 -10.80 14.24
CA ALA A 45 12.06 -9.38 13.98
C ALA A 45 13.51 -8.97 14.34
N LEU A 46 14.11 -9.61 15.35
CA LEU A 46 15.47 -9.34 15.78
C LEU A 46 16.53 -10.25 15.12
N ASP A 47 16.14 -11.26 14.34
CA ASP A 47 17.06 -12.21 13.72
C ASP A 47 17.71 -11.61 12.45
N PRO A 48 19.03 -11.29 12.48
CA PRO A 48 19.70 -10.70 11.32
C PRO A 48 19.78 -11.64 10.12
N TRP A 49 19.81 -12.96 10.36
CA TRP A 49 19.91 -13.95 9.30
C TRP A 49 18.61 -14.03 8.48
N PHE A 50 17.48 -13.97 9.16
CA PHE A 50 16.16 -13.87 8.52
C PHE A 50 16.11 -12.67 7.55
N TRP A 51 16.50 -11.49 8.01
CA TRP A 51 16.51 -10.29 7.15
C TRP A 51 17.52 -10.37 6.01
N ALA A 52 18.69 -10.98 6.24
CA ALA A 52 19.67 -11.21 5.18
C ALA A 52 19.11 -12.12 4.07
N LEU A 53 18.32 -13.13 4.42
CA LEU A 53 17.62 -13.98 3.45
C LEU A 53 16.54 -13.20 2.69
N CYS A 54 15.73 -12.40 3.39
CA CYS A 54 14.73 -11.53 2.76
C CYS A 54 15.36 -10.56 1.75
N LEU A 55 16.47 -9.91 2.11
CA LEU A 55 17.16 -8.96 1.24
C LEU A 55 17.82 -9.61 0.02
N ARG A 56 18.10 -10.92 0.08
CA ARG A 56 18.63 -11.70 -1.06
C ARG A 56 17.54 -12.22 -1.99
N ASP A 57 16.31 -12.32 -1.51
CA ASP A 57 15.17 -12.72 -2.33
C ASP A 57 14.67 -11.55 -3.18
N MET A 58 14.84 -11.66 -4.50
CA MET A 58 14.43 -10.64 -5.46
C MET A 58 12.91 -10.40 -5.45
N ARG A 59 12.09 -11.42 -5.17
CA ARG A 59 10.63 -11.27 -5.07
C ARG A 59 10.26 -10.50 -3.81
N TRP A 60 10.94 -10.78 -2.71
CA TRP A 60 10.75 -10.05 -1.46
C TRP A 60 11.14 -8.57 -1.66
N LEU A 61 12.32 -8.31 -2.23
CA LEU A 61 12.78 -6.94 -2.51
C LEU A 61 11.80 -6.21 -3.43
N ARG A 62 11.32 -6.88 -4.48
CA ARG A 62 10.29 -6.32 -5.37
C ARG A 62 9.04 -5.93 -4.60
N ASN A 63 8.50 -6.84 -3.78
CA ASN A 63 7.22 -6.64 -3.11
C ASN A 63 7.28 -5.65 -1.95
N GLN A 64 8.40 -5.60 -1.21
CA GLN A 64 8.51 -4.81 0.02
C GLN A 64 9.22 -3.47 -0.18
N VAL A 65 10.04 -3.33 -1.23
CA VAL A 65 10.84 -2.12 -1.46
C VAL A 65 10.54 -1.50 -2.81
N VAL A 66 10.75 -2.24 -3.91
CA VAL A 66 10.70 -1.66 -5.25
C VAL A 66 9.29 -1.24 -5.61
N ALA A 67 8.30 -2.12 -5.49
CA ALA A 67 6.91 -1.83 -5.85
C ALA A 67 6.35 -0.64 -5.04
N PRO A 68 6.42 -0.63 -3.69
CA PRO A 68 5.95 0.52 -2.91
C PRO A 68 6.64 1.84 -3.27
N LEU A 69 7.96 1.82 -3.48
CA LEU A 69 8.70 3.02 -3.87
C LEU A 69 8.25 3.53 -5.25
N THR A 70 8.08 2.63 -6.22
CA THR A 70 7.64 3.00 -7.57
C THR A 70 6.21 3.50 -7.59
N GLU A 71 5.33 2.91 -6.78
CA GLU A 71 3.94 3.37 -6.64
C GLU A 71 3.90 4.79 -6.08
N GLU A 72 4.61 5.05 -4.98
CA GLU A 72 4.66 6.39 -4.39
C GLU A 72 5.29 7.40 -5.36
N LEU A 73 6.33 7.03 -6.10
CA LEU A 73 6.94 7.91 -7.10
C LEU A 73 5.97 8.24 -8.24
N VAL A 74 5.35 7.24 -8.86
CA VAL A 74 4.46 7.44 -10.02
C VAL A 74 3.19 8.17 -9.61
N PHE A 75 2.52 7.72 -8.56
CA PHE A 75 1.20 8.24 -8.19
C PHE A 75 1.31 9.54 -7.38
N ARG A 76 2.24 9.65 -6.43
CA ARG A 76 2.39 10.88 -5.63
C ARG A 76 3.38 11.88 -6.18
N ALA A 77 4.57 11.45 -6.55
CA ALA A 77 5.61 12.42 -6.90
C ALA A 77 5.40 12.98 -8.31
N CYS A 78 4.80 12.20 -9.20
CA CYS A 78 4.55 12.60 -10.58
C CYS A 78 3.08 12.98 -10.81
N MET A 79 2.14 12.04 -10.69
CA MET A 79 0.77 12.25 -11.17
C MET A 79 -0.01 13.26 -10.33
N LEU A 80 0.02 13.17 -9.00
CA LEU A 80 -0.74 14.05 -8.13
C LEU A 80 -0.35 15.55 -8.30
N PRO A 81 0.93 15.96 -8.32
CA PRO A 81 1.36 17.33 -8.61
C PRO A 81 0.97 17.83 -10.00
N MET A 82 0.83 16.95 -10.99
CA MET A 82 0.31 17.34 -12.31
C MET A 82 -1.20 17.55 -12.30
N LEU A 83 -1.94 16.81 -11.47
CA LEU A 83 -3.40 16.95 -11.35
C LEU A 83 -3.83 18.16 -10.52
N VAL A 84 -3.07 18.55 -9.50
CA VAL A 84 -3.43 19.66 -8.58
C VAL A 84 -3.55 21.04 -9.27
N PRO A 85 -2.75 21.40 -10.29
CA PRO A 85 -2.97 22.63 -11.05
C PRO A 85 -4.13 22.54 -12.04
N CYS A 86 -4.43 21.34 -12.56
CA CYS A 86 -5.46 21.11 -13.57
C CYS A 86 -6.86 20.89 -12.97
N ALA A 87 -6.94 20.54 -11.68
CA ALA A 87 -8.17 20.27 -10.95
C ALA A 87 -8.07 20.86 -9.54
N SER A 88 -9.18 20.97 -8.80
CA SER A 88 -9.09 21.39 -7.40
C SER A 88 -8.27 20.37 -6.58
N PRO A 89 -7.56 20.77 -5.50
CA PRO A 89 -6.83 19.83 -4.64
C PRO A 89 -7.70 18.66 -4.16
N SER A 90 -8.96 18.94 -3.82
CA SER A 90 -9.95 17.91 -3.44
C SER A 90 -10.25 16.94 -4.57
N THR A 91 -10.43 17.45 -5.79
CA THR A 91 -10.64 16.62 -6.98
C THR A 91 -9.41 15.78 -7.30
N ALA A 92 -8.21 16.35 -7.19
CA ALA A 92 -6.96 15.64 -7.43
C ALA A 92 -6.75 14.50 -6.41
N MET A 93 -7.05 14.73 -5.13
CA MET A 93 -7.00 13.71 -4.07
C MET A 93 -7.96 12.54 -4.32
N LEU A 94 -9.10 12.76 -4.97
CA LEU A 94 -10.04 11.69 -5.30
C LEU A 94 -9.72 11.02 -6.64
N THR A 95 -9.20 11.77 -7.62
CA THR A 95 -8.97 11.26 -8.98
C THR A 95 -7.71 10.43 -9.08
N CYS A 96 -6.60 10.89 -8.48
CA CYS A 96 -5.31 10.18 -8.51
C CYS A 96 -5.42 8.72 -7.99
N PRO A 97 -6.08 8.46 -6.85
CA PRO A 97 -6.26 7.10 -6.33
C PRO A 97 -7.10 6.18 -7.22
N LEU A 98 -7.99 6.72 -8.07
CA LEU A 98 -8.75 5.88 -9.01
C LEU A 98 -7.83 5.27 -10.05
N PHE A 99 -6.86 6.03 -10.59
CA PHE A 99 -5.84 5.48 -11.48
C PHE A 99 -4.95 4.46 -10.78
N PHE A 100 -4.60 4.70 -9.51
CA PHE A 100 -3.89 3.73 -8.67
C PHE A 100 -4.68 2.43 -8.50
N GLY A 101 -5.99 2.52 -8.21
CA GLY A 101 -6.87 1.36 -8.12
C GLY A 101 -6.99 0.59 -9.44
N VAL A 102 -7.15 1.29 -10.57
CA VAL A 102 -7.22 0.65 -11.90
C VAL A 102 -5.91 -0.05 -12.26
N ALA A 103 -4.75 0.48 -11.86
CA ALA A 103 -3.46 -0.14 -12.12
C ALA A 103 -3.37 -1.58 -11.57
N HIS A 104 -4.14 -1.90 -10.52
CA HIS A 104 -4.20 -3.24 -9.93
C HIS A 104 -5.07 -4.24 -10.70
N PHE A 105 -5.84 -3.81 -11.70
CA PHE A 105 -6.65 -4.71 -12.53
C PHE A 105 -5.81 -5.67 -13.37
N HIS A 106 -4.50 -5.43 -13.52
CA HIS A 106 -3.61 -6.41 -14.15
C HIS A 106 -3.63 -7.76 -13.42
N HIS A 107 -3.79 -7.78 -12.09
CA HIS A 107 -3.95 -9.03 -11.32
C HIS A 107 -5.25 -9.76 -11.66
N VAL A 108 -6.33 -9.02 -11.88
CA VAL A 108 -7.64 -9.57 -12.26
C VAL A 108 -7.53 -10.22 -13.65
N ILE A 109 -6.86 -9.56 -14.58
CA ILE A 109 -6.59 -10.10 -15.93
C ILE A 109 -5.77 -11.38 -15.85
N GLU A 110 -4.75 -11.42 -14.97
CA GLU A 110 -3.91 -12.59 -14.74
C GLU A 110 -4.74 -13.78 -14.20
N LEU A 111 -5.55 -13.56 -13.17
CA LEU A 111 -6.42 -14.59 -12.58
C LEU A 111 -7.42 -15.15 -13.59
N LEU A 112 -8.03 -14.28 -14.40
CA LEU A 112 -8.95 -14.69 -15.47
C LEU A 112 -8.23 -15.49 -16.55
N ARG A 113 -7.04 -15.06 -16.96
CA ARG A 113 -6.23 -15.71 -18.00
C ARG A 113 -5.80 -17.11 -17.60
N PHE A 114 -5.38 -17.29 -16.35
CA PHE A 114 -4.93 -18.59 -15.83
C PHE A 114 -6.05 -19.42 -15.19
N ARG A 115 -7.30 -18.93 -15.24
CA ARG A 115 -8.49 -19.59 -14.64
C ARG A 115 -8.31 -19.96 -13.16
N GLN A 116 -7.64 -19.10 -12.41
CA GLN A 116 -7.34 -19.30 -10.98
C GLN A 116 -8.47 -18.77 -10.10
N GLY A 117 -9.64 -19.42 -10.15
CA GLY A 117 -10.80 -19.10 -9.31
C GLY A 117 -12.10 -19.01 -10.09
N SER A 118 -13.22 -18.88 -9.37
CA SER A 118 -14.52 -18.61 -9.98
C SER A 118 -14.59 -17.17 -10.50
N VAL A 119 -15.31 -16.95 -11.59
CA VAL A 119 -15.50 -15.58 -12.15
C VAL A 119 -16.12 -14.64 -11.11
N SER A 120 -17.07 -15.14 -10.31
CA SER A 120 -17.67 -14.37 -9.22
C SER A 120 -16.67 -14.02 -8.11
N GLY A 121 -15.79 -14.95 -7.74
CA GLY A 121 -14.74 -14.70 -6.75
C GLY A 121 -13.71 -13.68 -7.26
N ILE A 122 -13.29 -13.81 -8.51
CA ILE A 122 -12.35 -12.87 -9.15
C ILE A 122 -12.96 -11.47 -9.24
N PHE A 123 -14.24 -11.36 -9.60
CA PHE A 123 -14.95 -10.08 -9.63
C PHE A 123 -15.05 -9.45 -8.24
N LEU A 124 -15.42 -10.22 -7.21
CA LEU A 124 -15.50 -9.73 -5.84
C LEU A 124 -14.14 -9.26 -5.34
N ALA A 125 -13.08 -10.01 -5.62
CA ALA A 125 -11.71 -9.63 -5.30
C ALA A 125 -11.30 -8.33 -6.02
N ALA A 126 -11.66 -8.16 -7.29
CA ALA A 126 -11.39 -6.96 -8.07
C ALA A 126 -12.06 -5.71 -7.46
N VAL A 127 -13.35 -5.82 -7.11
CA VAL A 127 -14.12 -4.73 -6.48
C VAL A 127 -13.51 -4.38 -5.12
N PHE A 128 -13.19 -5.37 -4.30
CA PHE A 128 -12.58 -5.15 -3.00
C PHE A 128 -11.21 -4.49 -3.15
N GLN A 129 -10.33 -5.03 -4.00
CA GLN A 129 -8.99 -4.50 -4.24
C GLN A 129 -9.04 -3.07 -4.76
N PHE A 130 -9.90 -2.77 -5.73
CA PHE A 130 -10.09 -1.41 -6.25
C PHE A 130 -10.55 -0.43 -5.17
N SER A 131 -11.62 -0.79 -4.44
CA SER A 131 -12.20 0.09 -3.43
C SER A 131 -11.19 0.39 -2.33
N TYR A 132 -10.50 -0.65 -1.89
CA TYR A 132 -9.55 -0.58 -0.79
C TYR A 132 -8.29 0.21 -1.15
N THR A 133 -7.74 -0.04 -2.35
CA THR A 133 -6.59 0.73 -2.86
C THR A 133 -6.94 2.18 -3.18
N ALA A 134 -8.16 2.46 -3.67
CA ALA A 134 -8.62 3.82 -3.91
C ALA A 134 -8.78 4.62 -2.60
N VAL A 135 -9.37 4.01 -1.56
CA VAL A 135 -9.49 4.64 -0.23
C VAL A 135 -8.11 4.88 0.37
N PHE A 136 -7.23 3.87 0.33
CA PHE A 136 -5.85 4.02 0.79
C PHE A 136 -5.13 5.14 0.04
N GLY A 137 -5.22 5.17 -1.29
CA GLY A 137 -4.60 6.20 -2.12
C GLY A 137 -5.13 7.60 -1.81
N ALA A 138 -6.44 7.75 -1.57
CA ALA A 138 -7.06 9.05 -1.25
C ALA A 138 -6.62 9.56 0.13
N TYR A 139 -6.64 8.68 1.12
CA TYR A 139 -6.13 8.95 2.46
C TYR A 139 -4.68 9.45 2.41
N THR A 140 -3.86 8.72 1.68
CA THR A 140 -2.43 8.95 1.66
C THR A 140 -2.17 10.21 0.80
N ALA A 141 -2.93 10.48 -0.28
CA ALA A 141 -2.96 11.74 -1.05
C ALA A 141 -3.27 12.96 -0.18
N PHE A 142 -4.24 12.81 0.72
CA PHE A 142 -4.59 13.84 1.70
C PHE A 142 -3.41 14.19 2.62
N ILE A 143 -2.68 13.19 3.13
CA ILE A 143 -1.49 13.45 3.96
C ILE A 143 -0.46 14.23 3.14
N PHE A 144 -0.08 13.72 1.97
CA PHE A 144 0.98 14.32 1.15
C PHE A 144 0.70 15.79 0.79
N ILE A 145 -0.52 16.15 0.41
CA ILE A 145 -0.86 17.55 0.11
C ILE A 145 -0.73 18.44 1.34
N ARG A 146 -0.98 17.90 2.55
CA ARG A 146 -0.93 18.66 3.81
C ARG A 146 0.47 18.73 4.42
N THR A 147 1.31 17.73 4.17
CA THR A 147 2.65 17.63 4.78
C THR A 147 3.77 18.06 3.84
N GLY A 148 3.52 18.11 2.53
CA GLY A 148 4.56 18.21 1.50
C GLY A 148 5.12 16.85 1.10
#